data_AF-A0A817XNR0-F1
#
_entry.id   AF-A0A817XNR0-F1
#
_cell.length_a   1.000
_cell.length_b   1.000
_cell.length_c   1.000
_cell.angle_alpha   90.00
_cell.angle_beta   90.00
_cell.angle_gamma   90.00
#
_symmetry.space_group_name_H-M   'P 1'
#
loop_
_entity.id
_entity.type
_entity.pdbx_description
1 polymer ?
#
loop_
_entity_poly.entity_id
_entity_poly.type
_entity_poly.pdbx_seq_one_letter_code
_entity_poly.pdbx_strand_id
1 'polypeptide(L)' 'MISEIIASGIQSLQNLSVLKCVGDEKKVNWVRRYVKIGLDAVEKALEESAEQYCVGNQLSIADCCLIPQLYHARR' A
#
# COMPACT_ATOMS: atom_id res chain seq x y z
N MET A 1 0.97 -12.26 1.40
CA MET A 1 0.65 -11.63 2.71
C MET A 1 0.90 -10.12 2.73
N ILE A 2 2.13 -9.58 2.75
CA ILE A 2 2.35 -8.11 2.72
C ILE A 2 2.24 -7.50 1.30
N SER A 3 2.88 -8.12 0.31
CA SER A 3 2.84 -7.64 -1.08
C SER A 3 1.42 -7.58 -1.65
N GLU A 4 0.55 -8.51 -1.26
CA GLU A 4 -0.87 -8.54 -1.65
C GLU A 4 -1.67 -7.40 -1.02
N ILE A 5 -1.42 -7.06 0.25
CA ILE A 5 -2.04 -5.90 0.91
C ILE A 5 -1.73 -4.64 0.09
N ILE A 6 -0.48 -4.49 -0.37
CA ILE A 6 -0.07 -3.33 -1.15
C ILE A 6 -0.64 -3.36 -2.57
N ALA A 7 -0.33 -4.40 -3.34
CA ALA A 7 -0.65 -4.47 -4.77
C ALA A 7 -2.17 -4.57 -5.02
N SER A 8 -2.86 -5.40 -4.25
CA SER A 8 -4.28 -5.64 -4.43
C SER A 8 -5.15 -4.79 -3.50
N GLY A 9 -4.70 -4.55 -2.27
CA GLY A 9 -5.47 -3.80 -1.26
C GLY A 9 -5.32 -2.28 -1.33
N ILE A 10 -4.23 -1.76 -1.91
CA ILE A 10 -4.01 -0.30 -2.03
C ILE A 10 -3.95 0.12 -3.50
N GLN A 11 -3.00 -0.41 -4.27
CA GLN A 11 -2.68 0.10 -5.61
C GLN A 11 -3.84 -0.04 -6.60
N SER A 12 -4.60 -1.14 -6.52
CA SER A 12 -5.80 -1.34 -7.35
C SER A 12 -6.84 -0.22 -7.15
N LEU A 13 -7.01 0.26 -5.91
CA LEU A 13 -7.97 1.29 -5.54
C LEU A 13 -7.49 2.71 -5.85
N GLN A 14 -6.18 2.86 -6.10
CA GLN A 14 -5.56 4.09 -6.59
C GLN A 14 -5.44 4.12 -8.12
N ASN A 15 -5.79 3.04 -8.82
CA ASN A 15 -5.70 2.98 -10.27
C ASN A 15 -6.50 4.12 -10.92
N LEU A 16 -5.93 4.76 -11.94
CA LEU A 16 -6.57 5.89 -12.63
C LEU A 16 -7.96 5.55 -13.19
N SER A 17 -8.19 4.32 -13.66
CA SER A 17 -9.51 3.89 -14.13
C SER A 17 -10.53 3.87 -13.00
N VAL A 18 -10.13 3.38 -11.82
CA VAL A 18 -10.95 3.37 -10.61
C VAL A 18 -11.22 4.79 -10.11
N LEU A 19 -10.18 5.64 -10.06
CA LEU A 19 -10.34 7.02 -9.60
C LEU A 19 -11.24 7.86 -10.50
N LYS A 20 -11.26 7.59 -11.82
CA LYS A 20 -12.23 8.20 -12.74
C LYS A 20 -13.67 7.84 -12.38
N CYS A 21 -13.92 6.59 -11.97
CA CYS A 21 -15.25 6.15 -11.54
C CYS A 21 -15.66 6.76 -10.17
N VAL A 22 -14.69 7.01 -9.29
CA VAL A 22 -14.93 7.65 -7.97
C VAL A 22 -15.32 9.13 -8.12
N GLY A 23 -14.79 9.80 -9.14
CA GLY A 23 -15.04 11.21 -9.44
C GLY A 23 -14.10 12.18 -8.71
N ASP A 24 -13.90 13.36 -9.30
CA ASP A 24 -12.85 14.30 -8.90
C ASP A 24 -13.01 14.85 -7.48
N GLU A 25 -14.25 15.05 -7.01
CA GLU A 25 -14.52 15.56 -5.67
C GLU A 25 -14.14 14.56 -4.56
N LYS A 26 -14.24 13.26 -4.85
CA LYS A 26 -14.07 12.20 -3.84
C LYS A 26 -12.73 11.50 -3.94
N LYS A 27 -12.02 11.58 -5.08
CA LYS A 27 -10.78 10.81 -5.33
C LYS A 27 -9.71 10.99 -4.26
N VAL A 28 -9.52 12.20 -3.72
CA VAL A 28 -8.48 12.46 -2.71
C VAL A 28 -8.80 11.73 -1.40
N ASN A 29 -10.04 11.87 -0.91
CA ASN A 29 -10.48 11.21 0.31
C ASN A 29 -10.54 9.70 0.15
N TRP A 30 -10.92 9.22 -1.03
CA TRP A 30 -10.88 7.81 -1.40
C TRP A 30 -9.47 7.24 -1.29
N VAL A 31 -8.51 7.86 -1.97
CA VAL A 31 -7.10 7.44 -1.94
C VAL A 31 -6.57 7.44 -0.51
N ARG A 32 -6.76 8.54 0.24
CA ARG A 32 -6.29 8.64 1.63
C ARG A 32 -6.87 7.54 2.52
N ARG A 33 -8.15 7.23 2.38
CA ARG A 33 -8.83 6.18 3.15
C ARG A 33 -8.19 4.82 2.92
N TYR A 34 -8.03 4.40 1.66
CA TYR A 34 -7.53 3.06 1.36
C TYR A 34 -6.01 2.92 1.52
N VAL A 35 -5.26 4.00 1.30
CA VAL A 35 -3.84 4.06 1.70
C VAL A 35 -3.70 3.88 3.20
N LYS A 36 -4.50 4.59 4.00
CA LYS A 36 -4.44 4.46 5.45
C LYS A 36 -4.77 3.04 5.90
N ILE A 37 -5.90 2.48 5.46
CA ILE A 37 -6.31 1.12 5.83
C ILE A 37 -5.24 0.09 5.44
N GLY A 38 -4.69 0.20 4.24
CA GLY A 38 -3.67 -0.74 3.77
C GLY A 38 -2.33 -0.59 4.47
N LEU A 39 -1.84 0.64 4.71
CA LEU A 39 -0.59 0.85 5.43
C LEU A 39 -0.70 0.47 6.90
N ASP A 40 -1.83 0.71 7.57
CA ASP A 40 -2.08 0.24 8.93
C ASP A 40 -2.01 -1.32 8.97
N ALA A 41 -2.51 -2.01 7.93
CA ALA A 41 -2.42 -3.46 7.83
C ALA A 41 -1.00 -3.96 7.50
N VAL A 42 -0.25 -3.24 6.67
CA VAL A 42 1.17 -3.53 6.41
C VAL A 42 1.98 -3.40 7.70
N GLU A 43 1.79 -2.31 8.45
CA GLU A 43 2.52 -2.06 9.70
C GLU A 43 2.31 -3.20 10.69
N LYS A 44 1.06 -3.64 10.88
CA LYS A 44 0.75 -4.80 11.72
C LYS A 44 1.39 -6.09 11.23
N ALA A 45 1.42 -6.34 9.91
CA ALA A 45 2.05 -7.54 9.37
C ALA A 45 3.58 -7.52 9.51
N LEU A 46 4.20 -6.33 9.50
CA LEU A 46 5.63 -6.17 9.73
C LEU A 46 6.03 -6.49 11.18
N GLU A 47 5.16 -6.26 12.16
CA GLU A 47 5.43 -6.63 13.57
C GLU A 47 5.75 -8.13 13.75
N GLU A 48 5.20 -8.98 12.89
CA GLU A 48 5.36 -10.45 12.97
C GLU A 48 6.47 -10.99 12.06
N SER A 49 6.91 -10.23 11.06
CA SER A 49 7.73 -10.76 9.96
C SER A 49 8.99 -9.98 9.63
N ALA A 50 9.08 -8.70 10.01
CA ALA A 50 10.20 -7.85 9.64
C ALA A 50 11.43 -8.09 10.52
N GLU A 51 12.60 -8.13 9.88
CA GLU A 51 13.89 -7.91 10.55
C GLU A 51 14.63 -6.79 9.81
N GLN A 52 15.69 -7.09 9.05
CA GLN A 52 16.37 -6.09 8.21
C GLN A 52 15.50 -5.63 7.02
N TYR A 53 14.64 -6.51 6.51
CA TYR A 53 13.71 -6.24 5.40
C TYR A 53 12.28 -6.60 5.82
N CYS A 54 11.31 -6.38 4.94
CA CYS A 54 9.90 -6.65 5.22
C CYS A 54 9.62 -8.11 5.63
N VAL A 55 10.48 -9.05 5.23
CA VAL A 55 10.37 -10.48 5.58
C VAL A 55 11.76 -11.00 5.95
N GLY A 56 12.08 -10.98 7.24
CA GLY A 56 13.37 -11.42 7.78
C GLY A 56 14.56 -10.63 7.23
N ASN A 57 15.67 -11.32 6.95
CA ASN A 57 16.96 -10.72 6.58
C ASN A 57 17.28 -10.75 5.08
N GLN A 58 16.32 -11.05 4.21
CA GLN A 58 16.49 -11.02 2.77
C GLN A 58 15.48 -10.11 2.09
N LEU A 59 15.92 -9.42 1.03
CA LEU A 59 15.03 -8.65 0.17
C LEU A 59 13.94 -9.56 -0.41
N SER A 60 12.73 -9.02 -0.44
CA SER A 60 11.55 -9.73 -0.92
C SER A 60 10.70 -8.84 -1.83
N ILE A 61 9.69 -9.46 -2.45
CA ILE A 61 8.69 -8.71 -3.23
C ILE A 61 7.92 -7.71 -2.37
N ALA A 62 7.81 -7.93 -1.05
CA ALA A 62 7.16 -6.98 -0.16
C ALA A 62 7.91 -5.64 -0.11
N ASP A 63 9.25 -5.66 -0.11
CA ASP A 63 10.08 -4.45 -0.14
C ASP A 63 9.91 -3.71 -1.47
N CYS A 64 9.92 -4.44 -2.58
CA CYS A 64 9.71 -3.89 -3.92
C CYS A 64 8.33 -3.22 -4.07
N CYS A 65 7.30 -3.74 -3.40
CA CYS A 65 5.97 -3.13 -3.39
C CYS A 65 5.87 -1.94 -2.42
N LEU A 66 6.53 -2.02 -1.26
CA LEU A 66 6.39 -1.03 -0.18
C LEU A 66 7.04 0.31 -0.53
N ILE A 67 8.24 0.32 -1.10
CA ILE A 67 8.98 1.55 -1.38
C ILE A 67 8.20 2.50 -2.32
N PRO A 68 7.71 2.05 -3.50
CA PRO A 68 6.90 2.91 -4.36
C PRO A 68 5.59 3.35 -3.69
N GLN A 69 4.97 2.48 -2.88
CA GLN A 69 3.73 2.81 -2.19
C GLN A 69 3.91 3.95 -1.17
N LEU A 70 5.01 3.93 -0.41
CA LEU A 70 5.34 4.99 0.54
C LEU A 70 5.67 6.31 -0.17
N TYR A 71 6.37 6.25 -1.31
CA TYR A 71 6.60 7.44 -2.14
C TYR A 71 5.28 8.06 -2.59
N HIS A 72 4.36 7.24 -3.11
CA HIS A 72 3.05 7.72 -3.54
C HIS A 72 2.22 8.27 -2.36
N ALA A 73 2.28 7.65 -1.18
CA ALA A 73 1.51 8.10 -0.02
C ALA A 73 1.95 9.47 0.52
N ARG A 74 3.23 9.84 0.31
CA ARG A 74 3.79 11.13 0.73
C ARG A 74 3.51 12.29 -0.26
N ARG A 75 3.05 11.97 -1.47
CA ARG A 75 2.86 12.93 -2.57
C ARG A 75 1.39 13.25 -2.77
#